data_AF-A0A2W7QND2-F1
#
_entry.id   AF-A0A2W7QND2-F1
#
_cell.length_a   1.000
_cell.length_b   1.000
_cell.length_c   1.000
_cell.angle_alpha   90.00
_cell.angle_beta   90.00
_cell.angle_gamma   90.00
#
_symmetry.space_group_name_H-M   'P 1'
#
loop_
_entity.id
_entity.type
_entity.pdbx_description
1 polymer ?
#
loop_
_entity_poly.entity_id
_entity_poly.type
_entity_poly.pdbx_seq_one_letter_code
_entity_poly.pdbx_strand_id
1 'polypeptide(L)'
;MNNLHQLYPISPEAKAFYQENNFIKLKQVLSPEEVAHFNEVISAEVQRKNTQEKPMEERDTYSKAFLQIFNLWTESEEVKELVMSKRLAQIA
;
A
#
# COMPACT_ATOMS: atom_id res chain seq x y z
N MET A 1 -16.13 1.10 -2.73
CA MET A 1 -14.86 0.77 -3.43
C MET A 1 -15.08 0.63 -4.92
N ASN A 2 -15.13 1.73 -5.68
CA ASN A 2 -15.48 1.68 -7.11
C ASN A 2 -14.28 1.97 -8.03
N ASN A 3 -13.16 2.51 -7.51
CA ASN A 3 -12.01 2.89 -8.35
C ASN A 3 -11.03 1.76 -8.60
N LEU A 4 -10.94 0.75 -7.73
CA LEU A 4 -9.94 -0.33 -7.83
C LEU A 4 -9.95 -1.04 -9.19
N HIS A 5 -11.14 -1.15 -9.81
CA HIS A 5 -11.31 -1.78 -11.12
C HIS A 5 -11.37 -0.78 -12.29
N GLN A 6 -11.29 0.52 -12.01
CA GLN A 6 -11.31 1.58 -13.01
C GLN A 6 -9.90 2.07 -13.32
N LEU A 7 -9.64 2.38 -14.58
CA LEU A 7 -8.35 2.92 -15.00
C LEU A 7 -8.10 4.29 -14.38
N TYR A 8 -6.83 4.59 -14.06
CA TYR A 8 -6.41 5.91 -13.61
C TYR A 8 -5.77 6.66 -14.78
N PRO A 9 -6.29 7.85 -15.16
CA PRO A 9 -5.72 8.61 -16.25
C PRO A 9 -4.32 9.09 -15.91
N ILE A 10 -3.35 8.77 -16.77
CA ILE A 10 -1.96 9.22 -16.64
C ILE A 10 -1.65 10.15 -17.81
N SER A 11 -1.30 11.40 -17.50
CA SER A 11 -0.99 12.39 -18.52
C SER A 11 0.33 12.10 -19.23
N PRO A 12 0.52 12.59 -20.47
CA PRO A 12 1.81 12.48 -21.16
C PRO A 12 2.97 13.09 -20.36
N GLU A 13 2.73 14.21 -19.67
CA GLU A 13 3.73 14.90 -18.85
C GLU A 13 4.14 14.05 -17.64
N ALA A 14 3.19 13.38 -17.02
CA ALA A 14 3.44 12.41 -15.96
C ALA A 14 4.32 11.24 -16.47
N LYS A 15 4.02 10.69 -17.65
CA LYS A 15 4.84 9.62 -18.25
C LYS A 15 6.26 10.10 -18.56
N ALA A 16 6.41 11.29 -19.13
CA ALA A 16 7.71 11.88 -19.43
C ALA A 16 8.52 12.12 -18.15
N PHE A 17 7.89 12.67 -17.11
CA PHE A 17 8.54 12.87 -15.81
C PHE A 17 9.07 11.56 -15.23
N TYR A 18 8.28 10.48 -15.27
CA TYR A 18 8.73 9.17 -14.81
C TYR A 18 9.93 8.64 -15.61
N GLN A 19 9.89 8.76 -16.94
CA GLN A 19 10.98 8.30 -17.82
C GLN A 19 12.30 9.03 -17.55
N GLU A 20 12.23 10.33 -17.22
CA GLU A 20 13.41 11.13 -16.91
C GLU A 20 13.92 10.89 -15.47
N ASN A 21 13.01 10.76 -14.50
CA ASN A 21 13.35 10.81 -13.08
C ASN A 21 13.34 9.44 -12.39
N ASN A 22 12.85 8.38 -13.05
CA ASN A 22 12.62 7.04 -12.50
C ASN A 22 11.66 6.99 -11.30
N PHE A 23 10.92 8.06 -11.03
CA PHE A 23 9.83 8.11 -10.06
C PHE A 23 8.75 9.09 -10.52
N ILE A 24 7.54 8.94 -9.98
CA ILE A 24 6.46 9.90 -10.17
C ILE A 24 5.56 9.98 -8.93
N LYS A 25 5.00 11.16 -8.67
CA LYS A 25 3.92 11.38 -7.71
C LYS A 25 2.58 11.54 -8.41
N LEU A 26 1.72 10.53 -8.31
CA LEU A 26 0.32 10.60 -8.75
C LEU A 26 -0.58 10.89 -7.55
N LYS A 27 -1.45 11.88 -7.69
CA LYS A 27 -2.36 12.30 -6.62
C LYS A 27 -3.74 11.68 -6.81
N GLN A 28 -4.44 11.38 -5.71
CA GLN A 28 -5.80 10.85 -5.74
C GLN A 28 -5.92 9.55 -6.57
N VAL A 29 -4.90 8.68 -6.50
CA VAL A 29 -4.97 7.35 -7.13
C VAL A 29 -6.12 6.54 -6.53
N LEU A 30 -6.30 6.61 -5.22
CA LEU A 30 -7.43 6.05 -4.48
C LEU A 30 -8.30 7.19 -3.94
N SER A 31 -9.59 6.92 -3.75
CA SER A 31 -10.47 7.87 -3.06
C SER A 31 -10.15 7.94 -1.56
N PRO A 32 -10.55 9.02 -0.85
CA PRO A 32 -10.39 9.10 0.59
C PRO A 32 -11.05 7.93 1.35
N GLU A 33 -12.20 7.46 0.87
CA GLU A 33 -12.93 6.32 1.44
C GLU A 33 -12.13 5.01 1.26
N GLU A 34 -11.57 4.78 0.08
CA GLU A 34 -10.75 3.59 -0.19
C GLU A 34 -9.48 3.59 0.67
N VAL A 35 -8.84 4.76 0.83
CA VAL A 35 -7.69 4.91 1.72
C VAL A 35 -8.06 4.62 3.17
N ALA A 36 -9.19 5.15 3.66
CA ALA A 36 -9.65 4.91 5.02
C ALA A 36 -9.95 3.42 5.26
N HIS A 37 -10.67 2.78 4.34
CA HIS A 37 -10.99 1.36 4.43
C HIS A 37 -9.73 0.48 4.47
N PHE A 38 -8.81 0.64 3.52
CA PHE A 38 -7.59 -0.18 3.52
C PHE A 38 -6.64 0.14 4.67
N ASN A 39 -6.68 1.36 5.20
CA ASN A 39 -5.95 1.67 6.42
C ASN A 39 -6.45 0.83 7.61
N GLU A 40 -7.76 0.65 7.74
CA GLU A 40 -8.35 -0.21 8.79
C GLU A 40 -8.00 -1.69 8.57
N VAL A 41 -8.22 -2.20 7.35
CA VAL A 41 -7.94 -3.61 6.99
C VAL A 41 -6.48 -3.96 7.21
N ILE A 42 -5.55 -3.16 6.68
CA ILE A 42 -4.11 -3.42 6.79
C ILE A 42 -3.66 -3.30 8.25
N SER A 43 -4.18 -2.32 9.01
CA SER A 43 -3.85 -2.17 10.44
C SER A 43 -4.28 -3.40 11.25
N ALA A 44 -5.48 -3.92 10.99
CA ALA A 44 -5.99 -5.12 11.65
C ALA A 44 -5.13 -6.35 11.32
N GLU A 45 -4.78 -6.55 10.04
CA GLU A 45 -3.94 -7.66 9.62
C GLU A 45 -2.51 -7.56 10.17
N VAL A 46 -1.95 -6.35 10.24
CA VAL A 46 -0.65 -6.09 10.87
C VAL A 46 -0.71 -6.42 12.35
N GLN A 47 -1.74 -5.97 13.07
CA GLN A 47 -1.92 -6.27 14.49
C GLN A 47 -2.07 -7.77 14.73
N ARG A 48 -2.85 -8.46 13.88
CA ARG A 48 -3.08 -9.92 13.95
C ARG A 48 -1.79 -10.72 13.76
N LYS A 49 -0.90 -10.28 12.85
CA LYS A 49 0.37 -10.97 12.56
C LYS A 49 1.57 -10.49 13.37
N ASN A 50 1.42 -9.40 14.13
CA ASN A 50 2.50 -8.88 14.92
C ASN A 50 2.84 -9.83 16.08
N THR A 51 3.89 -10.63 15.92
CA THR A 51 4.44 -11.51 16.97
C THR A 51 5.56 -10.84 17.77
N GLN A 52 5.76 -9.52 17.63
CA GLN A 52 6.82 -8.80 18.34
C GLN A 52 6.37 -8.52 19.78
N GLU A 53 6.66 -9.48 20.66
CA GLU A 53 6.36 -9.38 22.10
C GLU A 53 7.40 -8.57 22.88
N LYS A 54 8.57 -8.29 22.27
CA LYS A 54 9.65 -7.55 22.95
C LYS A 54 9.24 -6.11 23.26
N PRO A 55 9.47 -5.63 24.50
CA PRO A 55 9.37 -4.22 24.84
C PRO A 55 10.20 -3.34 23.91
N MET A 56 9.80 -2.08 23.76
CA MET A 56 10.48 -1.16 22.84
C MET A 56 11.95 -1.00 23.20
N GLU A 57 12.33 -1.01 24.49
CA GLU A 57 13.73 -0.86 24.92
C GLU A 57 14.64 -1.98 24.39
N GLU A 58 14.11 -3.21 24.27
CA GLU A 58 14.83 -4.44 23.90
C GLU A 58 14.90 -4.68 22.39
N ARG A 59 14.26 -3.82 21.59
CA ARG A 59 14.30 -3.88 20.12
C ARG A 59 15.58 -3.25 19.57
N ASP A 60 16.06 -3.74 18.44
CA ASP A 60 17.19 -3.11 17.74
C ASP A 60 16.76 -1.77 17.08
N THR A 61 17.72 -0.97 16.62
CA THR A 61 17.43 0.36 16.04
C THR A 61 16.46 0.32 14.85
N TYR A 62 16.48 -0.77 14.07
CA TYR A 62 15.63 -0.91 12.89
C TYR A 62 14.20 -1.29 13.28
N SER A 63 14.03 -2.29 14.13
CA SER A 63 12.75 -2.77 14.67
C SER A 63 12.10 -1.80 15.67
N LYS A 64 12.85 -0.83 16.18
CA LYS A 64 12.33 0.36 16.87
C LYS A 64 11.67 1.36 15.90
N ALA A 65 12.19 1.48 14.68
CA ALA A 65 11.70 2.44 13.69
C ALA A 65 10.57 1.88 12.83
N PHE A 66 10.63 0.60 12.47
CA PHE A 66 9.67 -0.04 11.57
C PHE A 66 9.30 -1.46 12.03
N LEU A 67 8.00 -1.71 12.14
CA LEU A 67 7.46 -3.07 12.15
C LEU A 67 7.24 -3.51 10.71
N GLN A 68 7.83 -4.63 10.31
CA GLN A 68 7.71 -5.16 8.96
C GLN A 68 7.00 -6.52 8.97
N ILE A 69 5.92 -6.61 8.19
CA ILE A 69 5.18 -7.85 7.96
C ILE A 69 5.10 -8.04 6.45
N PHE A 70 5.65 -9.16 5.97
CA PHE A 70 5.73 -9.46 4.55
C PHE A 70 4.50 -10.22 4.07
N ASN A 71 4.22 -10.09 2.77
CA ASN A 71 3.24 -10.91 2.04
C ASN A 71 1.82 -10.90 2.63
N LEU A 72 1.36 -9.78 3.17
CA LEU A 72 0.03 -9.67 3.76
C LEU A 72 -1.11 -10.04 2.78
N TRP A 73 -0.89 -9.80 1.49
CA TRP A 73 -1.81 -10.14 0.39
C TRP A 73 -2.00 -11.65 0.18
N THR A 74 -1.11 -12.52 0.67
CA THR A 74 -1.32 -13.97 0.58
C THR A 74 -2.25 -14.51 1.67
N GLU A 75 -2.60 -13.64 2.63
CA GLU A 75 -3.24 -14.02 3.89
C GLU A 75 -4.56 -13.27 4.12
N SER A 76 -4.79 -12.17 3.38
CA SER A 76 -6.03 -11.40 3.38
C SER A 76 -6.48 -11.16 1.95
N GLU A 77 -7.67 -11.66 1.61
CA GLU A 77 -8.26 -11.44 0.28
C GLU A 77 -8.60 -9.97 0.05
N GLU A 78 -8.93 -9.21 1.10
CA GLU A 78 -9.14 -7.75 1.01
C GLU A 78 -7.83 -7.02 0.67
N VAL A 79 -6.73 -7.35 1.35
CA VAL A 79 -5.41 -6.77 1.02
C VAL A 79 -4.97 -7.18 -0.39
N LYS A 80 -5.28 -8.41 -0.79
CA LYS A 80 -5.01 -8.91 -2.14
C LYS A 80 -5.82 -8.16 -3.20
N GLU A 81 -7.07 -7.80 -2.92
CA GLU A 81 -7.89 -7.00 -3.82
C GLU A 81 -7.23 -5.63 -4.11
N LEU A 82 -6.68 -4.97 -3.09
CA LEU A 82 -5.91 -3.74 -3.28
C LEU A 82 -4.69 -3.98 -4.17
N VAL A 83 -3.83 -4.95 -3.81
CA VAL A 83 -2.56 -5.22 -4.48
C VAL A 83 -2.77 -5.68 -5.93
N MET A 84 -3.82 -6.46 -6.19
CA MET A 84 -4.16 -6.98 -7.52
C MET A 84 -5.15 -6.08 -8.28
N SER A 85 -5.41 -4.86 -7.78
CA SER A 85 -6.37 -3.96 -8.40
C SER A 85 -5.94 -3.57 -9.82
N LYS A 86 -6.88 -3.60 -10.76
CA LYS A 86 -6.64 -3.21 -12.16
C LYS A 86 -6.08 -1.80 -12.27
N ARG A 87 -6.51 -0.91 -11.37
CA ARG A 87 -6.02 0.46 -11.28
C ARG A 87 -4.52 0.53 -10.98
N LEU A 88 -4.07 -0.09 -9.88
CA LEU A 88 -2.65 -0.04 -9.52
C LEU A 88 -1.80 -0.81 -10.52
N ALA A 89 -2.29 -1.95 -11.01
CA ALA A 89 -1.61 -2.73 -12.06
C ALA A 89 -1.46 -1.97 -13.38
N GLN A 90 -2.38 -1.04 -13.71
CA GLN A 90 -2.26 -0.20 -14.90
C GLN A 90 -1.28 0.97 -14.71
N ILE A 91 -1.00 1.37 -13.47
CA ILE A 91 -0.03 2.43 -13.17
C ILE A 91 1.40 1.88 -13.16
N ALA A 92 1.59 0.67 -12.63
CA ALA A 92 2.87 -0.03 -12.55
C ALA A 92 3.39 -0.46 -13.93
#